data_AF-A0A0E0BU96-F1
#
_entry.id   AF-A0A0E0BU96-F1
#
_cell.length_a   1.000
_cell.length_b   1.000
_cell.length_c   1.000
_cell.angle_alpha   90.00
_cell.angle_beta   90.00
_cell.angle_gamma   90.00
#
_symmetry.space_group_name_H-M   'P 1'
#
loop_
_entity.id
_entity.type
_entity.pdbx_description
1 polymer ?
#
loop_
_entity_poly.entity_id
_entity_poly.type
_entity_poly.pdbx_seq_one_letter_code
_entity_poly.pdbx_strand_id
1 'polypeptide(L)'
;MSLFSPLRREVKATAGDTHLGGEDFDNRMVKHFVQEFKRKSKKDITGNPRPVGRLRTACEWAKRTLSPPLPRPPTIEINSLYEGIDFYSNITRARFEELTMDLFRKCMRGYQDGQRAACTMFILVGGSTRIPRVQQLLQDFFNGKELCKNIKP
;
A
#
# COMPACT_ATOMS: atom_id res chain seq x y z
N MET A 1 -43.92 -18.16 13.62
CA MET A 1 -42.71 -18.04 14.47
C MET A 1 -41.50 -17.75 13.58
N SER A 2 -41.24 -16.49 13.23
CA SER A 2 -40.04 -16.10 12.48
C SER A 2 -39.08 -15.37 13.42
N LEU A 3 -38.19 -16.13 14.06
CA LEU A 3 -37.05 -15.57 14.79
C LEU A 3 -35.90 -15.31 13.81
N PHE A 4 -36.05 -14.31 12.95
CA PHE A 4 -34.89 -13.65 12.35
C PHE A 4 -34.54 -12.45 13.25
N SER A 5 -33.72 -12.72 14.26
CA SER A 5 -33.05 -11.66 15.02
C SER A 5 -32.08 -10.95 14.07
N PRO A 6 -32.14 -9.61 13.91
CA PRO A 6 -31.12 -8.90 13.16
C PRO A 6 -29.79 -9.09 13.89
N LEU A 7 -28.76 -9.57 13.17
CA LEU A 7 -27.38 -9.65 13.66
C LEU A 7 -26.92 -8.27 14.11
N ARG A 8 -27.09 -7.97 15.41
CA ARG A 8 -26.66 -6.71 16.01
C ARG A 8 -25.14 -6.74 16.12
N ARG A 9 -24.47 -6.06 15.21
CA ARG A 9 -23.03 -5.83 15.27
C ARG A 9 -22.77 -4.64 16.19
N GLU A 10 -22.04 -4.87 17.27
CA GLU A 10 -21.64 -3.83 18.21
C GLU A 10 -20.13 -3.59 18.05
N VAL A 11 -19.73 -2.32 17.91
CA VAL A 11 -18.32 -1.96 17.80
C VAL A 11 -17.70 -2.03 19.20
N LYS A 12 -16.80 -3.00 19.41
CA LYS A 12 -16.11 -3.17 20.71
C LYS A 12 -14.97 -2.18 20.90
N ALA A 13 -14.27 -1.83 19.83
CA ALA A 13 -13.20 -0.84 19.83
C ALA A 13 -12.95 -0.36 18.39
N THR A 14 -12.51 0.88 18.26
CA THR A 14 -12.00 1.45 17.02
C THR A 14 -10.57 1.90 17.26
N ALA A 15 -9.65 1.44 16.43
CA ALA A 15 -8.26 1.88 16.44
C ALA A 15 -7.80 2.01 14.99
N GLY A 16 -7.02 3.03 14.69
CA GLY A 16 -6.52 3.30 13.34
C GLY A 16 -5.81 4.64 13.27
N ASP A 17 -5.00 4.80 12.22
CA ASP A 17 -4.36 6.08 11.90
C ASP A 17 -5.12 6.70 10.71
N THR A 18 -5.76 7.85 10.95
CA THR A 18 -6.52 8.57 9.92
C THR A 18 -5.64 9.19 8.83
N HIS A 19 -4.33 9.21 9.03
CA HIS A 19 -3.34 9.76 8.10
C HIS A 19 -2.55 8.66 7.39
N LEU A 20 -2.91 7.39 7.55
CA LEU A 20 -2.23 6.27 6.89
C LEU A 20 -3.18 5.57 5.92
N GLY A 21 -2.96 5.80 4.64
CA GLY A 21 -3.82 5.31 3.56
C GLY A 21 -3.06 4.84 2.32
N GLY A 22 -3.82 4.60 1.25
CA GLY A 22 -3.28 4.16 -0.04
C GLY A 22 -2.29 5.17 -0.65
N GLU A 23 -2.48 6.45 -0.36
CA GLU A 23 -1.67 7.56 -0.85
C GLU A 23 -0.28 7.61 -0.20
N ASP A 24 -0.13 7.15 1.05
CA ASP A 24 1.18 7.07 1.69
C ASP A 24 2.10 6.09 0.98
N PHE A 25 1.55 4.97 0.52
CA PHE A 25 2.30 4.01 -0.30
C PHE A 25 2.75 4.63 -1.62
N ASP A 26 1.87 5.40 -2.27
CA ASP A 26 2.21 6.11 -3.50
C ASP A 26 3.28 7.17 -3.23
N ASN A 27 3.17 7.91 -2.12
CA ASN A 27 4.16 8.90 -1.69
C ASN A 27 5.55 8.28 -1.48
N ARG A 28 5.64 7.04 -0.94
CA ARG A 28 6.92 6.34 -0.80
C ARG A 28 7.55 5.99 -2.14
N MET A 29 6.75 5.50 -3.08
CA MET A 29 7.21 5.22 -4.44
C MET A 29 7.67 6.49 -5.14
N VAL A 30 6.87 7.57 -5.08
CA VAL A 30 7.22 8.87 -5.66
C VAL A 30 8.55 9.36 -5.08
N LYS A 31 8.72 9.36 -3.75
CA LYS A 31 9.96 9.79 -3.11
C LYS A 31 11.17 8.97 -3.58
N HIS A 32 11.01 7.65 -3.71
CA HIS A 32 12.06 6.77 -4.21
C HIS A 32 12.46 7.13 -5.65
N PHE A 33 11.49 7.29 -6.55
CA PHE A 33 11.77 7.59 -7.95
C PHE A 33 12.23 9.03 -8.19
N VAL A 34 11.80 9.99 -7.37
CA VAL A 34 12.35 11.36 -7.38
C VAL A 34 13.84 11.33 -7.03
N GLN A 35 14.24 10.57 -6.01
CA GLN A 35 15.65 10.40 -5.66
C GLN A 35 16.42 9.67 -6.77
N GLU A 36 15.81 8.67 -7.40
CA GLU A 36 16.42 7.96 -8.51
C GLU A 36 16.61 8.85 -9.74
N PHE A 37 15.61 9.66 -10.10
CA PHE A 37 15.70 10.66 -11.16
C PHE A 37 16.79 11.68 -10.86
N LYS A 38 16.85 12.18 -9.61
CA LYS A 38 17.91 13.09 -9.18
C LYS A 38 19.30 12.47 -9.31
N ARG A 39 19.45 11.18 -9.02
CA ARG A 39 20.72 10.44 -9.19
C ARG A 39 21.10 10.26 -10.66
N LYS A 40 20.14 9.92 -11.53
CA LYS A 40 20.38 9.67 -12.97
C LYS A 40 20.61 10.96 -13.76
N SER A 41 19.76 11.97 -13.53
CA SER A 41 19.70 13.19 -14.33
C SER A 41 20.39 14.39 -13.68
N LYS A 42 20.84 14.26 -12.41
CA LYS A 42 21.38 15.36 -11.58
C LYS A 42 20.44 16.56 -11.42
N LYS A 43 19.13 16.36 -11.67
CA LYS A 43 18.08 17.38 -11.63
C LYS A 43 17.06 17.04 -10.57
N ASP A 44 16.61 18.04 -9.82
CA ASP A 44 15.63 17.87 -8.75
C ASP A 44 14.24 18.31 -9.23
N ILE A 45 13.28 17.40 -9.17
CA ILE A 45 11.89 17.64 -9.59
C ILE A 45 10.94 17.89 -8.41
N THR A 46 11.41 17.80 -7.16
CA THR A 46 10.59 17.95 -5.95
C THR A 46 9.78 19.24 -5.90
N GLY A 47 10.35 20.34 -6.42
CA GLY A 47 9.71 21.66 -6.42
C GLY A 47 8.71 21.89 -7.54
N ASN A 48 8.60 21.00 -8.54
CA ASN A 48 7.69 21.17 -9.66
C ASN A 48 6.50 20.20 -9.57
N PRO A 49 5.27 20.69 -9.39
CA PRO A 49 4.10 19.83 -9.21
C PRO A 49 3.74 19.03 -10.46
N ARG A 50 4.08 19.51 -11.66
CA ARG A 50 3.74 18.85 -12.93
C ARG A 50 4.46 17.50 -13.14
N PRO A 51 5.81 17.40 -13.09
CA PRO A 51 6.51 16.13 -13.19
C PRO A 51 6.19 15.21 -12.01
N VAL A 52 6.06 15.75 -10.79
CA VAL A 52 5.71 14.96 -9.60
C VAL A 52 4.30 14.35 -9.74
N GLY A 53 3.33 15.11 -10.25
CA GLY A 53 1.99 14.60 -10.53
C GLY A 53 1.98 13.46 -11.54
N ARG A 54 2.72 13.59 -12.65
CA ARG A 54 2.86 12.52 -13.65
C ARG A 54 3.53 11.26 -13.05
N LEU A 55 4.57 11.46 -12.24
CA LEU A 55 5.26 10.38 -11.55
C LEU A 55 4.35 9.67 -10.55
N ARG A 56 3.50 10.42 -9.84
CA ARG A 56 2.49 9.88 -8.91
C ARG A 56 1.48 8.98 -9.63
N THR A 57 0.94 9.42 -10.76
CA THR A 57 0.02 8.59 -11.57
C THR A 57 0.69 7.29 -12.02
N ALA A 58 1.95 7.34 -12.43
CA ALA A 58 2.69 6.15 -12.81
C ALA A 58 2.99 5.22 -11.61
N CYS A 59 3.27 5.79 -10.43
CA CYS A 59 3.45 5.03 -9.19
C CYS A 59 2.16 4.31 -8.78
N GLU A 60 1.01 5.00 -8.87
CA GLU A 60 -0.28 4.41 -8.55
C GLU A 60 -0.59 3.23 -9.50
N TRP A 61 -0.36 3.41 -10.80
CA TRP A 61 -0.48 2.33 -11.78
C TRP A 61 0.47 1.17 -11.46
N ALA A 62 1.74 1.45 -11.16
CA ALA A 62 2.73 0.42 -10.81
C ALA A 62 2.32 -0.34 -9.53
N LYS A 63 1.79 0.34 -8.50
CA LYS A 63 1.26 -0.27 -7.27
C LYS A 63 0.09 -1.22 -7.57
N ARG A 64 -0.87 -0.77 -8.39
CA ARG A 64 -2.02 -1.60 -8.80
C ARG A 64 -1.55 -2.84 -9.56
N THR A 65 -0.56 -2.67 -10.43
CA THR A 65 0.05 -3.74 -11.23
C THR A 65 0.87 -4.71 -10.38
N LEU A 66 1.53 -4.25 -9.31
CA LEU A 66 2.28 -5.11 -8.37
C LEU A 66 1.41 -6.04 -7.51
N SER A 67 0.12 -5.74 -7.40
CA SER A 67 -0.82 -6.46 -6.54
C SER A 67 -1.05 -7.92 -6.98
N PRO A 68 -1.38 -8.24 -8.25
CA PRO A 68 -1.42 -9.62 -8.71
C PRO A 68 -0.01 -10.26 -8.80
N PRO A 69 0.11 -11.60 -8.75
CA PRO A 69 1.34 -12.29 -9.14
C PRO A 69 1.65 -11.97 -10.60
N LEU A 70 2.79 -11.32 -10.86
CA LEU A 70 3.24 -11.00 -12.22
C LEU A 70 4.55 -11.70 -12.54
N PRO A 71 4.72 -12.16 -13.79
CA PRO A 71 5.97 -12.76 -14.26
C PRO A 71 7.10 -11.75 -14.46
N ARG A 72 6.81 -10.44 -14.55
CA ARG A 72 7.79 -9.36 -14.74
C ARG A 72 7.49 -8.15 -13.85
N PRO A 73 8.52 -7.44 -13.34
CA PRO A 73 8.32 -6.16 -12.65
C PRO A 73 7.69 -5.12 -13.58
N PRO A 74 6.76 -4.27 -13.10
CA PRO A 74 6.27 -3.16 -13.89
C PRO A 74 7.38 -2.14 -14.18
N THR A 75 7.39 -1.64 -15.41
CA THR A 75 8.26 -0.55 -15.85
C THR A 75 7.48 0.75 -15.81
N ILE A 76 8.05 1.76 -15.15
CA ILE A 76 7.58 3.13 -15.17
C ILE A 76 8.32 3.85 -16.29
N GLU A 77 7.56 4.29 -17.28
CA GLU A 77 8.06 5.00 -18.45
C GLU A 77 7.30 6.32 -18.58
N ILE A 78 8.02 7.44 -18.52
CA ILE A 78 7.43 8.77 -18.65
C ILE A 78 8.28 9.60 -19.63
N ASN A 79 7.72 9.81 -20.82
CA ASN A 79 8.34 10.64 -21.84
C ASN A 79 8.37 12.11 -21.41
N SER A 80 9.52 12.77 -21.59
CA SER A 80 9.81 14.15 -21.22
C SER A 80 9.27 14.46 -19.83
N LEU A 81 9.76 13.72 -18.82
CA LEU A 81 9.34 13.91 -17.44
C LEU A 81 9.70 15.33 -16.99
N TYR A 82 10.94 15.77 -17.24
CA TYR A 82 11.42 17.09 -16.86
C TYR A 82 12.50 17.60 -17.82
N GLU A 83 12.38 18.84 -18.30
CA GLU A 83 13.36 19.49 -19.22
C GLU A 83 13.73 18.64 -20.46
N GLY A 84 12.77 17.87 -21.01
CA GLY A 84 13.04 16.99 -22.15
C GLY A 84 13.70 15.65 -21.80
N ILE A 85 13.95 15.38 -20.51
CA ILE A 85 14.55 14.13 -20.05
C ILE A 85 13.46 13.09 -19.81
N ASP A 86 13.58 11.96 -20.50
CA ASP A 86 12.73 10.80 -20.28
C ASP A 86 13.09 10.08 -18.98
N PHE A 87 12.09 9.48 -18.34
CA PHE A 87 12.30 8.65 -17.16
C PHE A 87 11.90 7.21 -17.42
N TYR A 88 12.86 6.32 -17.19
CA TYR A 88 12.70 4.87 -17.26
C TYR A 88 13.22 4.24 -15.97
N SER A 89 12.37 3.53 -15.26
CA SER A 89 12.75 2.71 -14.10
C SER A 89 11.78 1.55 -13.93
N ASN A 90 12.19 0.52 -13.18
CA ASN A 90 11.32 -0.57 -12.81
C ASN A 90 11.24 -0.68 -11.28
N ILE A 91 10.19 -1.33 -10.79
CA ILE A 91 10.07 -1.61 -9.37
C ILE A 91 9.68 -3.05 -9.14
N THR A 92 10.52 -3.77 -8.41
CA THR A 92 10.22 -5.12 -7.97
C THR A 92 9.31 -5.10 -6.76
N ARG A 93 8.59 -6.20 -6.56
CA ARG A 93 7.77 -6.38 -5.35
C ARG A 93 8.61 -6.24 -4.07
N ALA A 94 9.78 -6.88 -4.02
CA ALA A 94 10.68 -6.79 -2.88
C ALA A 94 11.06 -5.33 -2.54
N ARG A 95 11.34 -4.52 -3.57
CA ARG A 95 11.67 -3.11 -3.37
C ARG A 95 10.49 -2.29 -2.86
N PHE A 96 9.29 -2.53 -3.41
CA PHE A 96 8.08 -1.89 -2.90
C PHE A 96 7.82 -2.23 -1.42
N GLU A 97 7.98 -3.50 -1.05
CA GLU A 97 7.83 -3.96 0.34
C GLU A 97 8.83 -3.29 1.28
N GLU A 98 10.09 -3.18 0.87
CA GLU A 98 11.13 -2.50 1.64
C GLU A 98 10.78 -1.02 1.89
N LEU A 99 10.30 -0.30 0.87
CA LEU A 99 9.95 1.12 0.94
C LEU A 99 8.75 1.42 1.85
N THR A 100 7.92 0.41 2.12
CA THR A 100 6.61 0.55 2.76
C THR A 100 6.51 -0.23 4.08
N MET A 101 7.54 -0.99 4.43
CA MET A 101 7.62 -1.82 5.64
C MET A 101 7.35 -1.02 6.92
N ASP A 102 7.84 0.21 7.01
CA ASP A 102 7.64 1.06 8.18
C ASP A 102 6.19 1.56 8.29
N LEU A 103 5.50 1.82 7.16
CA LEU A 103 4.07 2.13 7.16
C LEU A 103 3.26 0.94 7.67
N PHE A 104 3.61 -0.28 7.24
CA PHE A 104 2.97 -1.49 7.78
C PHE A 104 3.18 -1.62 9.28
N ARG A 105 4.41 -1.44 9.77
CA ARG A 105 4.70 -1.48 11.21
C ARG A 105 3.94 -0.41 11.99
N LYS A 106 3.75 0.79 11.43
CA LYS A 106 2.92 1.83 12.05
C LYS A 106 1.46 1.41 12.18
N CYS A 107 0.87 0.81 11.14
CA CYS A 107 -0.49 0.26 11.22
C CYS A 107 -0.63 -0.75 12.35
N MET A 108 0.36 -1.65 12.46
CA MET A 108 0.34 -2.73 13.44
C MET A 108 0.49 -2.23 14.89
N ARG A 109 1.23 -1.14 15.12
CA ARG A 109 1.40 -0.55 16.45
C ARG A 109 0.09 -0.06 17.07
N GLY A 110 -0.93 0.24 16.25
CA GLY A 110 -2.25 0.65 16.73
C GLY A 110 -3.01 -0.46 17.46
N TYR A 111 -2.61 -1.74 17.30
CA TYR A 111 -3.25 -2.88 17.94
C TYR A 111 -2.48 -3.34 19.18
N GLN A 112 -3.11 -3.26 20.35
CA GLN A 112 -2.57 -3.81 21.59
C GLN A 112 -2.69 -5.34 21.62
N ASP A 113 -1.75 -6.04 22.27
CA ASP A 113 -1.72 -7.51 22.30
C ASP A 113 -3.02 -8.14 22.82
N GLY A 114 -3.69 -7.51 23.80
CA GLY A 114 -4.99 -7.96 24.30
C GLY A 114 -6.13 -7.93 23.26
N GLN A 115 -6.09 -6.97 22.33
CA GLN A 115 -7.06 -6.90 21.22
C GLN A 115 -6.78 -7.98 20.17
N ARG A 116 -5.51 -8.37 19.97
CA ARG A 116 -5.12 -9.41 19.00
C ARG A 116 -5.64 -10.79 19.39
N ALA A 117 -5.60 -11.11 20.70
CA ALA A 117 -6.09 -12.38 21.21
C ALA A 117 -7.61 -12.53 21.04
N ALA A 118 -8.36 -11.46 21.32
CA ALA A 118 -9.82 -11.43 21.28
C ALA A 118 -10.43 -11.41 19.85
N CYS A 119 -9.66 -11.08 18.82
CA CYS A 119 -10.15 -11.06 17.44
C CYS A 119 -10.28 -12.47 16.85
N THR A 120 -11.49 -12.88 16.45
CA THR A 120 -11.72 -14.16 15.77
C THR A 120 -11.44 -14.11 14.27
N MET A 121 -11.84 -13.02 13.61
CA MET A 121 -11.78 -12.86 12.16
C MET A 121 -11.25 -11.47 11.78
N PHE A 122 -10.39 -11.43 10.77
CA PHE A 122 -9.89 -10.17 10.18
C PHE A 122 -10.52 -9.93 8.83
N ILE A 123 -11.12 -8.76 8.66
CA ILE A 123 -11.67 -8.32 7.38
C ILE A 123 -10.73 -7.26 6.82
N LEU A 124 -10.25 -7.49 5.61
CA LEU A 124 -9.40 -6.52 4.90
C LEU A 124 -10.24 -5.67 3.97
N VAL A 125 -10.24 -4.36 4.21
CA VAL A 125 -10.95 -3.37 3.40
C VAL A 125 -9.94 -2.37 2.83
N GLY A 126 -10.05 -2.07 1.54
CA GLY A 126 -9.20 -1.10 0.84
C GLY A 126 -8.25 -1.72 -0.19
N GLY A 127 -8.00 -1.01 -1.29
CA GLY A 127 -7.25 -1.51 -2.45
C GLY A 127 -5.82 -1.98 -2.12
N SER A 128 -5.13 -1.29 -1.22
CA SER A 128 -3.76 -1.64 -0.80
C SER A 128 -3.68 -2.95 0.00
N THR A 129 -4.78 -3.41 0.60
CA THR A 129 -4.83 -4.69 1.32
C THR A 129 -4.91 -5.91 0.39
N ARG A 130 -5.08 -5.68 -0.93
CA ARG A 130 -5.01 -6.73 -1.96
C ARG A 130 -3.59 -7.20 -2.25
N ILE A 131 -2.58 -6.46 -1.77
CA ILE A 131 -1.18 -6.81 -1.95
C ILE A 131 -0.88 -8.08 -1.12
N PRO A 132 -0.48 -9.20 -1.74
CA PRO A 132 -0.33 -10.49 -1.05
C PRO A 132 0.58 -10.45 0.17
N ARG A 133 1.67 -9.66 0.12
CA ARG A 133 2.58 -9.51 1.26
C ARG A 133 1.93 -8.81 2.44
N VAL A 134 1.06 -7.83 2.19
CA VAL A 134 0.32 -7.15 3.26
C VAL A 134 -0.54 -8.15 4.00
N GLN A 135 -1.20 -9.03 3.25
CA GLN A 135 -1.96 -10.13 3.81
C GLN A 135 -1.07 -11.09 4.61
N GLN A 136 0.11 -11.43 4.09
CA GLN A 136 1.04 -12.30 4.80
C GLN A 136 1.57 -11.67 6.10
N LEU A 137 1.98 -10.40 6.07
CA LEU A 137 2.42 -9.66 7.27
C LEU A 137 1.31 -9.54 8.30
N LEU A 138 0.06 -9.35 7.86
CA LEU A 138 -1.11 -9.35 8.75
C LEU A 138 -1.36 -10.74 9.34
N GLN A 139 -1.25 -11.80 8.55
CA GLN A 139 -1.34 -13.18 9.06
C GLN A 139 -0.24 -13.45 10.10
N ASP A 140 1.01 -13.13 9.79
CA ASP A 140 2.14 -13.31 10.69
C ASP A 140 1.93 -12.53 11.99
N PHE A 141 1.42 -11.30 11.90
CA PHE A 141 1.14 -10.44 13.05
C PHE A 141 0.00 -10.94 13.95
N PHE A 142 -1.00 -11.61 13.36
CA PHE A 142 -2.15 -12.17 14.07
C PHE A 142 -2.04 -13.67 14.30
N ASN A 143 -0.81 -14.20 14.44
CA ASN A 143 -0.53 -15.60 14.78
C ASN A 143 -1.12 -16.61 13.77
N GLY A 144 -1.13 -16.27 12.48
CA GLY A 144 -1.61 -17.14 11.41
C GLY A 144 -3.13 -17.23 11.28
N LYS A 145 -3.90 -16.39 11.97
CA LYS A 145 -5.35 -16.35 11.85
C LYS A 145 -5.80 -16.09 10.41
N GLU A 146 -6.90 -16.71 10.00
CA GLU A 146 -7.42 -16.58 8.63
C GLU A 146 -7.90 -15.14 8.34
N LEU A 147 -7.50 -14.65 7.17
CA LEU A 147 -7.95 -13.36 6.64
C LEU A 147 -9.18 -13.59 5.77
N CYS A 148 -10.30 -12.94 6.12
CA CYS A 148 -11.49 -12.92 5.29
C CYS A 148 -11.28 -12.01 4.08
N LYS A 149 -11.12 -12.63 2.90
CA LYS A 149 -10.92 -11.94 1.60
C LYS A 149 -12.20 -11.83 0.77
N ASN A 150 -13.31 -12.44 1.22
CA ASN A 150 -14.56 -12.59 0.46
C ASN A 150 -15.48 -11.37 0.46
N ILE A 151 -15.07 -10.25 1.05
CA ILE A 151 -15.83 -9.01 0.98
C ILE A 151 -15.21 -8.17 -0.14
N LYS A 152 -15.97 -7.94 -1.21
CA LYS A 152 -15.63 -6.90 -2.19
C LYS A 152 -15.69 -5.56 -1.42
N PRO A 153 -14.58 -4.82 -1.30
CA PRO A 153 -14.62 -3.49 -0.72
C PRO A 153 -15.42 -2.54 -1.62
#